data_AF-A0A7V3RSW1-F1
#
_entry.id   AF-A0A7V3RSW1-F1
#
_cell.length_a   1.000
_cell.length_b   1.000
_cell.length_c   1.000
_cell.angle_alpha   90.00
_cell.angle_beta   90.00
_cell.angle_gamma   90.00
#
_symmetry.space_group_name_H-M   'P 1'
#
loop_
_entity.id
_entity.type
_entity.pdbx_description
1 polymer ?
#
loop_
_entity_poly.entity_id
_entity_poly.type
_entity_poly.pdbx_seq_one_letter_code
_entity_poly.pdbx_strand_id
1 'polypeptide(L)'
;MRMSETSIQARANPVPVLPERAPSPRLSRFRYLRKGLRALASLRLTVFLFVLSMFLVFCGTLAMMDHGLWATLSQYFRAFLAWIPLQVFVRLGQVFFGVPTSWHVAGSFPFPGGWTLGAALLVNLLAAHIVRFRFTWKRAGILLLHTGLLLLMLGELVTGLFAVEGVMTIPVDGSCNYVENTDQMELAFVWPADAHNDHVVVVPDDLLRQGGAIRHEALPVDIDVVRYVANSTLTEDAPPPAQNLATRGFGLETAVLEQPPGRGVDANQKRDMPSAYITLKDKKTGQGLGTYLVSAWFSVPQKVEVDGTAYQMSLRFRRSYRPFTFHLKELRYETHHGTSLAKEYASVIQVIDPEHGEDREVTIYMNHPLYYQGETFYQANVNVTKAGEFTGLQAVRNPGWPIPYVACTLVSGGMALHFLLHLRDFLRRKVLS
;
A
#
# COMPACT_ATOMS: atom_id res chain seq x y z
N MET A 1 60.68 -16.55 -104.41
CA MET A 1 59.85 -17.21 -103.38
C MET A 1 59.90 -16.30 -102.15
N ARG A 2 58.74 -15.76 -101.73
CA ARG A 2 58.61 -14.55 -100.91
C ARG A 2 58.82 -14.81 -99.41
N MET A 3 59.52 -13.87 -98.75
CA MET A 3 59.45 -13.61 -97.32
C MET A 3 58.02 -13.27 -96.90
N SER A 4 57.56 -13.80 -95.77
CA SER A 4 56.36 -13.31 -95.07
C SER A 4 56.75 -12.87 -93.67
N GLU A 5 56.67 -11.56 -93.44
CA GLU A 5 56.58 -10.96 -92.12
C GLU A 5 55.32 -11.45 -91.41
N THR A 6 55.44 -11.81 -90.14
CA THR A 6 54.28 -11.77 -89.24
C THR A 6 54.73 -11.43 -87.83
N SER A 7 54.63 -10.14 -87.49
CA SER A 7 54.70 -9.61 -86.14
C SER A 7 53.49 -10.10 -85.32
N ILE A 8 53.71 -10.98 -84.34
CA ILE A 8 52.65 -11.35 -83.38
C ILE A 8 52.80 -10.48 -82.13
N GLN A 9 51.87 -9.54 -81.96
CA GLN A 9 51.69 -8.78 -80.71
C GLN A 9 51.23 -9.73 -79.60
N ALA A 10 51.92 -9.70 -78.47
CA ALA A 10 51.49 -10.39 -77.25
C ALA A 10 50.18 -9.75 -76.74
N ARG A 11 49.09 -10.52 -76.71
CA ARG A 11 47.88 -10.14 -75.97
C ARG A 11 48.15 -10.30 -74.47
N ALA A 12 47.95 -9.24 -73.71
CA ALA A 12 47.97 -9.32 -72.25
C ALA A 12 46.84 -10.25 -71.77
N ASN A 13 47.17 -11.16 -70.84
CA ASN A 13 46.18 -12.00 -70.18
C ASN A 13 45.13 -11.13 -69.48
N PRO A 14 43.83 -11.44 -69.58
CA PRO A 14 42.80 -10.72 -68.84
C PRO A 14 43.04 -10.90 -67.33
N VAL A 15 43.11 -9.77 -66.62
CA VAL A 15 43.23 -9.75 -65.15
C VAL A 15 41.96 -10.43 -64.59
N PRO A 16 42.09 -11.43 -63.70
CA PRO A 16 40.93 -12.06 -63.10
C PRO A 16 40.15 -11.02 -62.29
N VAL A 17 38.89 -10.80 -62.66
CA VAL A 17 37.96 -9.97 -61.88
C VAL A 17 37.72 -10.71 -60.56
N LEU A 18 38.34 -10.24 -59.49
CA LEU A 18 38.05 -10.72 -58.14
C LEU A 18 36.57 -10.41 -57.85
N PRO A 19 35.78 -11.39 -57.39
CA PRO A 19 34.38 -11.14 -57.06
C PRO A 19 34.28 -10.03 -56.02
N GLU A 20 33.43 -9.05 -56.31
CA GLU A 20 33.15 -7.92 -55.43
C GLU A 20 32.85 -8.45 -54.02
N ARG A 21 33.61 -7.95 -53.03
CA ARG A 21 33.55 -8.42 -51.65
C ARG A 21 32.09 -8.38 -51.19
N ALA A 22 31.51 -9.54 -50.89
CA ALA A 22 30.12 -9.66 -50.47
C ALA A 22 29.81 -8.59 -49.40
N PRO A 23 28.69 -7.84 -49.51
CA PRO A 23 28.39 -6.77 -48.58
C PRO A 23 28.41 -7.32 -47.15
N SER A 24 29.24 -6.73 -46.30
CA SER A 24 29.37 -7.13 -44.90
C SER A 24 27.96 -7.17 -44.27
N PRO A 25 27.56 -8.26 -43.60
CA PRO A 25 26.22 -8.38 -43.07
C PRO A 25 26.02 -7.22 -42.09
N ARG A 26 25.06 -6.34 -42.37
CA ARG A 26 24.66 -5.27 -41.44
C ARG A 26 24.45 -5.93 -40.08
N LEU A 27 25.34 -5.65 -39.12
CA LEU A 27 25.28 -6.19 -37.76
C LEU A 27 24.04 -5.61 -37.10
N SER A 28 22.92 -6.31 -37.31
CA SER A 28 21.60 -5.83 -36.98
C SER A 28 21.46 -5.74 -35.47
N ARG A 29 20.99 -4.58 -34.97
CA ARG A 29 20.63 -4.32 -33.57
C ARG A 29 19.77 -5.47 -32.97
N PHE A 30 19.05 -6.22 -33.81
CA PHE A 30 18.33 -7.44 -33.45
C PHE A 30 19.18 -8.53 -32.80
N ARG A 31 20.46 -8.69 -33.16
CA ARG A 31 21.31 -9.77 -32.61
C ARG A 31 21.64 -9.53 -31.15
N TYR A 32 22.01 -8.30 -30.79
CA TYR A 32 22.29 -7.91 -29.42
C TYR A 32 21.02 -7.92 -28.56
N LEU A 33 19.91 -7.42 -29.11
CA LEU A 33 18.60 -7.51 -28.45
C LEU A 33 18.19 -8.95 -28.14
N ARG A 34 18.32 -9.87 -29.12
CA ARG A 34 18.02 -11.29 -28.92
C ARG A 34 18.94 -11.96 -27.91
N LYS A 35 20.22 -11.58 -27.86
CA LYS A 35 21.18 -12.10 -26.88
C LYS A 35 20.84 -11.62 -25.47
N GLY A 36 20.50 -10.35 -25.30
CA GLY A 36 20.03 -9.78 -24.04
C GLY A 36 18.75 -10.46 -23.54
N LEU A 37 17.76 -10.60 -24.42
CA LEU A 37 16.48 -11.25 -24.08
C LEU A 37 16.66 -12.72 -23.66
N ARG A 38 17.57 -13.47 -24.31
CA ARG A 38 17.91 -14.84 -23.91
C ARG A 38 18.60 -14.92 -22.55
N ALA A 39 19.45 -13.95 -22.22
CA ALA A 39 20.09 -13.88 -20.91
C ALA A 39 19.03 -13.62 -19.82
N LEU A 40 18.10 -12.68 -20.07
CA LEU A 40 16.98 -12.40 -19.18
C LEU A 40 16.02 -13.59 -19.06
N ALA A 41 15.87 -14.43 -20.08
CA ALA A 41 15.04 -15.64 -20.09
C ALA A 41 15.67 -16.88 -19.43
N SER A 42 16.81 -16.73 -18.75
CA SER A 42 17.59 -17.84 -18.20
C SER A 42 16.93 -18.46 -16.96
N LEU A 43 16.88 -19.80 -16.90
CA LEU A 43 16.43 -20.52 -15.69
C LEU A 43 17.41 -20.32 -14.52
N ARG A 44 18.72 -20.20 -14.81
CA ARG A 44 19.73 -19.94 -13.77
C ARG A 44 19.49 -18.59 -13.10
N LEU A 45 19.06 -17.59 -13.87
CA LEU A 45 18.68 -16.28 -13.34
C LEU A 45 17.44 -16.41 -12.46
N THR A 46 16.42 -17.16 -12.90
CA THR A 46 15.21 -17.42 -12.10
C THR A 46 15.55 -18.04 -10.74
N VAL A 47 16.34 -19.12 -10.73
CA VAL A 47 16.75 -19.81 -9.49
C VAL A 47 17.55 -18.87 -8.59
N PHE A 48 18.49 -18.12 -9.16
CA PHE A 48 19.28 -17.15 -8.39
C PHE A 48 18.39 -16.08 -7.73
N LEU A 49 17.46 -15.49 -8.48
CA LEU A 49 16.52 -14.49 -7.96
C LEU A 49 15.60 -15.08 -6.88
N PHE A 50 15.17 -16.34 -7.00
CA PHE A 50 14.38 -17.01 -5.97
C PHE A 50 15.18 -17.23 -4.68
N VAL A 51 16.45 -17.64 -4.78
CA VAL A 51 17.32 -17.78 -3.59
C VAL A 51 17.49 -16.44 -2.89
N LEU A 52 17.73 -15.35 -3.63
CA LEU A 52 17.80 -14.01 -3.05
C LEU A 52 16.47 -13.60 -2.42
N SER A 53 15.34 -13.92 -3.06
CA SER A 53 14.00 -13.61 -2.53
C SER A 53 13.71 -14.39 -1.24
N MET A 54 14.08 -15.66 -1.18
CA MET A 54 13.92 -16.49 0.02
C MET A 54 14.79 -15.95 1.17
N PHE A 55 16.01 -15.52 0.87
CA PHE A 55 16.88 -14.88 1.85
C PHE A 55 16.31 -13.55 2.35
N LEU A 56 15.79 -12.70 1.45
CA LEU A 56 15.14 -11.45 1.84
C LEU A 56 13.91 -11.70 2.72
N VAL A 57 13.07 -12.67 2.34
CA VAL A 57 11.90 -13.08 3.14
C VAL A 57 12.33 -13.53 4.52
N PHE A 58 13.34 -14.40 4.60
CA PHE A 58 13.89 -14.88 5.87
C PHE A 58 14.39 -13.73 6.77
N CYS A 59 15.21 -12.82 6.24
CA CYS A 59 15.69 -11.66 6.99
C CYS A 59 14.55 -10.73 7.41
N GLY A 60 13.57 -10.49 6.53
CA GLY A 60 12.38 -9.70 6.85
C GLY A 60 11.56 -10.33 7.97
N THR A 61 11.36 -11.65 7.95
CA THR A 61 10.64 -12.36 9.02
C THR A 61 11.30 -12.22 10.38
N LEU A 62 12.63 -12.30 10.43
CA LEU A 62 13.38 -12.07 11.66
C LEU A 62 13.34 -10.60 12.09
N ALA A 63 13.38 -9.66 11.15
CA ALA A 63 13.29 -8.22 11.44
C ALA A 63 11.93 -7.82 12.03
N MET A 64 10.84 -8.53 11.74
CA MET A 64 9.53 -8.31 12.35
C MET A 64 9.50 -8.53 13.88
N MET A 65 10.54 -9.13 14.46
CA MET A 65 10.67 -9.21 15.91
C MET A 65 10.96 -7.86 16.57
N ASP A 66 11.71 -7.01 15.86
CA ASP A 66 12.18 -5.71 16.35
C ASP A 66 11.36 -4.56 15.77
N HIS A 67 10.74 -4.76 14.61
CA HIS A 67 10.02 -3.74 13.87
C HIS A 67 8.58 -4.18 13.59
N GLY A 68 7.69 -3.20 13.41
CA GLY A 68 6.34 -3.46 12.92
C GLY A 68 6.30 -4.10 11.54
N LEU A 69 5.21 -4.80 11.22
CA LEU A 69 4.93 -5.32 9.88
C LEU A 69 5.13 -4.23 8.82
N TRP A 70 4.53 -3.05 9.02
CA TRP A 70 4.61 -1.94 8.08
C TRP A 70 6.02 -1.39 7.91
N ALA A 71 6.77 -1.27 9.00
CA ALA A 71 8.18 -0.85 8.96
C ALA A 71 9.04 -1.89 8.23
N THR A 72 8.80 -3.18 8.47
CA THR A 72 9.51 -4.25 7.76
C THR A 72 9.15 -4.27 6.28
N LEU A 73 7.86 -4.12 5.94
CA LEU A 73 7.39 -3.99 4.57
C LEU A 73 8.08 -2.83 3.86
N SER A 74 8.15 -1.64 4.46
CA SER A 74 8.77 -0.48 3.83
C SER A 74 10.29 -0.64 3.66
N GLN A 75 10.99 -1.17 4.65
CA GLN A 75 12.45 -1.27 4.65
C GLN A 75 13.00 -2.43 3.79
N TYR A 76 12.27 -3.56 3.70
CA TYR A 76 12.75 -4.77 3.02
C TYR A 76 12.04 -5.01 1.69
N PHE A 77 10.70 -4.99 1.69
CA PHE A 77 9.91 -5.50 0.57
C PHE A 77 9.48 -4.39 -0.41
N ARG A 78 9.10 -3.22 0.09
CA ARG A 78 8.75 -2.02 -0.67
C ARG A 78 9.94 -1.06 -0.83
N ALA A 79 11.15 -1.60 -0.83
CA ALA A 79 12.39 -0.88 -1.12
C ALA A 79 13.08 -1.44 -2.37
N PHE A 80 13.81 -0.58 -3.09
CA PHE A 80 14.71 -1.04 -4.16
C PHE A 80 16.01 -1.62 -3.58
N LEU A 81 16.53 -1.02 -2.51
CA LEU A 81 17.69 -1.49 -1.78
C LEU A 81 17.32 -1.60 -0.30
N ALA A 82 17.39 -2.82 0.23
CA ALA A 82 17.15 -3.11 1.64
C ALA A 82 18.48 -3.08 2.40
N TRP A 83 18.53 -2.34 3.50
CA TRP A 83 19.67 -2.35 4.41
C TRP A 83 19.40 -3.36 5.52
N ILE A 84 20.01 -4.54 5.43
CA ILE A 84 19.78 -5.64 6.37
C ILE A 84 20.74 -5.47 7.57
N PRO A 85 20.25 -5.24 8.79
CA PRO A 85 21.09 -5.18 9.98
C PRO A 85 21.70 -6.53 10.31
N LEU A 86 22.96 -6.56 10.74
CA LEU A 86 23.62 -7.79 11.21
C LEU A 86 22.94 -8.36 12.47
N GLN A 87 22.26 -7.51 13.24
CA GLN A 87 21.46 -7.88 14.40
C GLN A 87 20.42 -8.97 14.09
N VAL A 88 19.92 -9.04 12.86
CA VAL A 88 18.93 -10.04 12.44
C VAL A 88 19.44 -11.48 12.61
N PHE A 89 20.73 -11.71 12.39
CA PHE A 89 21.33 -13.04 12.59
C PHE A 89 21.60 -13.35 14.06
N VAL A 90 21.92 -12.33 14.86
CA VAL A 90 22.04 -12.48 16.32
C VAL A 90 20.67 -12.80 16.92
N ARG A 91 19.60 -12.18 16.43
CA ARG A 91 18.22 -12.47 16.81
C ARG A 91 17.83 -13.93 16.56
N LEU A 92 18.21 -14.48 15.41
CA LEU A 92 18.05 -15.92 15.16
C LEU A 92 18.76 -16.76 16.25
N GLY A 93 19.98 -16.38 16.61
CA GLY A 93 20.73 -16.93 17.74
C GLY A 93 19.96 -16.86 19.06
N GLN A 94 19.39 -15.70 19.37
CA GLN A 94 18.69 -15.42 20.62
C GLN A 94 17.40 -16.25 20.75
N VAL A 95 16.69 -16.45 19.64
CA VAL A 95 15.44 -17.21 19.62
C VAL A 95 15.68 -18.72 19.67
N PHE A 96 16.56 -19.23 18.81
CA PHE A 96 16.67 -20.68 18.59
C PHE A 96 17.84 -21.34 19.32
N PHE A 97 18.86 -20.57 19.72
CA PHE A 97 20.12 -21.10 20.23
C PHE A 97 20.50 -20.56 21.61
N GLY A 98 19.61 -19.83 22.29
CA GLY A 98 19.81 -19.36 23.65
C GLY A 98 20.88 -18.29 23.82
N VAL A 99 21.20 -17.56 22.75
CA VAL A 99 22.16 -16.45 22.81
C VAL A 99 21.62 -15.36 23.75
N PRO A 100 22.46 -14.73 24.60
CA PRO A 100 22.01 -13.68 25.51
C PRO A 100 21.35 -12.50 24.78
N THR A 101 20.23 -12.02 25.35
CA THR A 101 19.49 -10.86 24.83
C THR A 101 20.26 -9.55 24.93
N SER A 102 21.29 -9.50 25.77
CA SER A 102 22.19 -8.35 25.90
C SER A 102 23.14 -8.18 24.72
N TRP A 103 23.36 -9.22 23.91
CA TRP A 103 24.27 -9.15 22.79
C TRP A 103 23.65 -8.41 21.60
N HIS A 104 24.25 -7.26 21.28
CA HIS A 104 23.86 -6.43 20.15
C HIS A 104 25.06 -6.20 19.23
N VAL A 105 24.86 -6.34 17.93
CA VAL A 105 25.86 -6.10 16.89
C VAL A 105 25.37 -4.97 16.00
N ALA A 106 26.18 -3.91 15.93
CA ALA A 106 25.93 -2.79 15.04
C ALA A 106 26.39 -3.09 13.60
N GLY A 107 25.77 -2.44 12.64
CA GLY A 107 26.11 -2.55 11.22
C GLY A 107 24.99 -3.14 10.39
N SER A 108 24.99 -2.80 9.10
CA SER A 108 24.07 -3.30 8.10
C SER A 108 24.81 -3.48 6.78
N PHE A 109 24.24 -4.28 5.88
CA PHE A 109 24.75 -4.43 4.52
C PHE A 109 23.62 -4.24 3.51
N PRO A 110 23.93 -3.71 2.31
CA PRO A 110 22.94 -3.49 1.28
C PRO A 110 22.58 -4.81 0.60
N PHE A 111 21.29 -5.01 0.34
CA PHE A 111 20.75 -6.18 -0.35
C PHE A 111 19.63 -5.75 -1.31
N PRO A 112 19.43 -6.42 -2.46
CA PRO A 112 18.31 -6.12 -3.34
C PRO A 112 16.97 -6.24 -2.62
N GLY A 113 16.23 -5.13 -2.52
CA GLY A 113 14.92 -5.12 -1.87
C GLY A 113 13.83 -5.77 -2.72
N GLY A 114 12.64 -5.93 -2.15
CA GLY A 114 11.54 -6.66 -2.78
C GLY A 114 11.10 -6.07 -4.11
N TRP A 115 11.11 -4.74 -4.29
CA TRP A 115 10.83 -4.12 -5.59
C TRP A 115 11.83 -4.54 -6.66
N THR A 116 13.12 -4.55 -6.32
CA THR A 116 14.18 -4.93 -7.26
C THR A 116 14.08 -6.40 -7.64
N LEU A 117 13.93 -7.29 -6.65
CA LEU A 117 13.81 -8.72 -6.89
C LEU A 117 12.51 -9.08 -7.63
N GLY A 118 11.38 -8.48 -7.21
CA GLY A 118 10.09 -8.65 -7.86
C GLY A 118 10.09 -8.16 -9.31
N ALA A 119 10.64 -6.98 -9.58
CA ALA A 119 10.78 -6.46 -10.93
C ALA A 119 11.71 -7.33 -11.79
N ALA A 120 12.85 -7.78 -11.23
CA ALA A 120 13.76 -8.67 -11.93
C ALA A 120 13.12 -10.03 -12.27
N LEU A 121 12.34 -10.60 -11.35
CA LEU A 121 11.57 -11.82 -11.55
C LEU A 121 10.48 -11.63 -12.62
N LEU A 122 9.77 -10.49 -12.59
CA LEU A 122 8.77 -10.16 -13.60
C LEU A 122 9.40 -10.03 -14.99
N VAL A 123 10.51 -9.30 -15.11
CA VAL A 123 11.26 -9.18 -16.38
C VAL A 123 11.78 -10.53 -16.84
N ASN A 124 12.31 -11.35 -15.93
CA ASN A 124 12.77 -12.71 -16.24
C ASN A 124 11.62 -13.59 -16.76
N LEU A 125 10.46 -13.56 -16.11
CA LEU A 125 9.27 -14.30 -16.52
C LEU A 125 8.76 -13.84 -17.89
N LEU A 126 8.64 -12.53 -18.11
CA LEU A 126 8.24 -11.95 -19.39
C LEU A 126 9.22 -12.29 -20.51
N ALA A 127 10.52 -12.16 -20.26
CA ALA A 127 11.56 -12.52 -21.23
C ALA A 127 11.54 -14.03 -21.54
N ALA A 128 11.38 -14.87 -20.52
CA ALA A 128 11.24 -16.32 -20.70
C ALA A 128 10.01 -16.66 -21.54
N HIS A 129 8.89 -15.99 -21.26
CA HIS A 129 7.68 -16.14 -22.05
C HIS A 129 7.95 -15.74 -23.51
N ILE A 130 8.44 -14.53 -23.78
CA ILE A 130 8.70 -14.05 -25.16
C ILE A 130 9.68 -14.96 -25.93
N VAL A 131 10.79 -15.38 -25.31
CA VAL A 131 11.83 -16.18 -25.98
C VAL A 131 11.37 -17.61 -26.26
N ARG A 132 10.61 -18.21 -25.34
CA ARG A 132 10.19 -19.61 -25.41
C ARG A 132 8.79 -19.76 -26.01
N PHE A 133 8.10 -18.65 -26.24
CA PHE A 133 6.78 -18.64 -26.84
C PHE A 133 6.82 -19.29 -28.22
N ARG A 134 6.10 -20.40 -28.35
CA ARG A 134 5.76 -21.01 -29.63
C ARG A 134 4.27 -21.20 -29.63
N PHE A 135 3.58 -20.33 -30.37
CA PHE A 135 2.14 -20.45 -30.51
C PHE A 135 1.83 -21.78 -31.19
N THR A 136 1.09 -22.64 -30.49
CA THR A 136 0.61 -23.91 -31.04
C THR A 136 -0.72 -24.17 -30.37
N TRP A 137 -1.75 -24.46 -31.16
CA TRP A 137 -3.11 -24.70 -30.67
C TRP A 137 -3.18 -25.81 -29.61
N LYS A 138 -2.28 -26.79 -29.64
CA LYS A 138 -2.15 -27.83 -28.61
C LYS A 138 -1.77 -27.32 -27.22
N ARG A 139 -1.18 -26.12 -27.13
CA ARG A 139 -0.74 -25.48 -25.88
C ARG A 139 -1.62 -24.28 -25.49
N ALA A 140 -2.74 -24.07 -26.18
CA ALA A 140 -3.62 -22.93 -25.93
C ALA A 140 -4.13 -22.90 -24.48
N GLY A 141 -4.51 -24.05 -23.92
CA GLY A 141 -4.94 -24.14 -22.51
C GLY A 141 -3.85 -23.75 -21.52
N ILE A 142 -2.61 -24.24 -21.74
CA ILE A 142 -1.44 -23.88 -20.92
C ILE A 142 -1.16 -22.38 -21.03
N LEU A 143 -1.26 -21.79 -22.22
CA LEU A 143 -1.03 -20.38 -22.42
C LEU A 143 -2.06 -19.52 -21.68
N LEU A 144 -3.35 -19.87 -21.77
CA LEU A 144 -4.43 -19.19 -21.04
C LEU A 144 -4.20 -19.24 -19.52
N LEU A 145 -3.79 -20.39 -18.98
CA LEU A 145 -3.44 -20.55 -17.57
C LEU A 145 -2.33 -19.58 -17.13
N HIS A 146 -1.23 -19.50 -17.89
CA HIS A 146 -0.11 -18.62 -17.56
C HIS A 146 -0.46 -17.15 -17.70
N THR A 147 -1.25 -16.78 -18.71
CA THR A 147 -1.76 -15.42 -18.87
C THR A 147 -2.66 -15.03 -17.70
N GLY A 148 -3.55 -15.93 -17.27
CA GLY A 148 -4.41 -15.69 -16.10
C GLY A 148 -3.61 -15.49 -14.81
N LEU A 149 -2.58 -16.33 -14.56
CA LEU A 149 -1.70 -16.15 -13.40
C LEU A 149 -0.93 -14.82 -13.45
N LEU A 150 -0.40 -14.44 -14.61
CA LEU A 150 0.30 -13.16 -14.78
C LEU A 150 -0.64 -11.98 -14.56
N LEU A 151 -1.88 -12.08 -15.06
CA LEU A 151 -2.91 -11.08 -14.84
C LEU A 151 -3.29 -10.96 -13.36
N LEU A 152 -3.36 -12.07 -12.62
CA LEU A 152 -3.60 -12.06 -11.17
C LEU A 152 -2.49 -11.31 -10.42
N MET A 153 -1.23 -11.63 -10.72
CA MET A 153 -0.07 -10.94 -10.11
C MET A 153 -0.05 -9.44 -10.44
N LEU A 154 -0.40 -9.06 -11.67
CA LEU A 154 -0.52 -7.65 -12.05
C LEU A 154 -1.70 -6.97 -11.35
N GLY A 155 -2.83 -7.68 -11.17
CA GLY A 155 -4.00 -7.18 -10.46
C GLY A 155 -3.71 -6.86 -8.99
N GLU A 156 -2.93 -7.71 -8.33
CA GLU A 156 -2.47 -7.45 -6.96
C GLU A 156 -1.55 -6.23 -6.90
N LEU A 157 -0.64 -6.08 -7.86
CA LEU A 157 0.20 -4.88 -7.95
C LEU A 157 -0.63 -3.60 -8.16
N VAL A 158 -1.63 -3.64 -9.04
CA VAL A 158 -2.53 -2.50 -9.28
C VAL A 158 -3.33 -2.19 -8.01
N THR A 159 -3.86 -3.21 -7.35
CA THR A 159 -4.62 -3.04 -6.10
C THR A 159 -3.73 -2.44 -5.02
N GLY A 160 -2.54 -2.99 -4.77
CA GLY A 160 -1.62 -2.50 -3.74
C GLY A 160 -1.05 -1.10 -3.99
N LEU A 161 -1.07 -0.59 -5.23
CA LEU A 161 -0.60 0.75 -5.57
C LEU A 161 -1.71 1.80 -5.62
N PHE A 162 -2.94 1.40 -5.96
CA PHE A 162 -4.01 2.35 -6.29
C PHE A 162 -5.29 2.15 -5.46
N ALA A 163 -5.42 1.06 -4.72
CA ALA A 163 -6.56 0.89 -3.84
C ALA A 163 -6.47 1.85 -2.66
N VAL A 164 -7.60 2.46 -2.34
CA VAL A 164 -7.77 3.30 -1.16
C VAL A 164 -8.82 2.65 -0.28
N GLU A 165 -8.48 2.44 0.98
CA GLU A 165 -9.36 1.87 1.99
C GLU A 165 -9.48 2.85 3.15
N GLY A 166 -10.64 2.82 3.79
CA GLY A 166 -10.87 3.54 5.03
C GLY A 166 -12.17 3.13 5.70
N VAL A 167 -12.46 3.78 6.82
CA VAL A 167 -13.63 3.48 7.64
C VAL A 167 -14.50 4.72 7.76
N MET A 168 -15.80 4.56 7.55
CA MET A 168 -16.80 5.56 7.84
C MET A 168 -17.58 5.11 9.07
N THR A 169 -17.43 5.86 10.16
CA THR A 169 -18.17 5.61 11.41
C THR A 169 -19.35 6.56 11.50
N ILE A 170 -20.56 6.02 11.70
CA ILE A 170 -21.80 6.82 11.75
C ILE A 170 -22.57 6.46 13.04
N PRO A 171 -22.88 7.44 13.91
CA PRO A 171 -23.78 7.21 15.03
C PRO A 171 -25.21 7.00 14.55
N VAL A 172 -26.02 6.23 15.29
CA VAL A 172 -27.47 6.13 15.06
C VAL A 172 -28.11 7.52 15.14
N ASP A 173 -29.03 7.81 14.21
CA ASP A 173 -29.65 9.12 13.95
C ASP A 173 -28.67 10.23 13.53
N GLY A 174 -27.39 9.87 13.35
CA GLY A 174 -26.34 10.76 12.91
C GLY A 174 -26.11 10.74 11.40
N SER A 175 -25.13 11.51 10.97
CA SER A 175 -24.71 11.57 9.57
C SER A 175 -23.20 11.67 9.43
N CYS A 176 -22.69 11.20 8.30
CA CYS A 176 -21.27 11.30 7.97
C CYS A 176 -21.09 11.44 6.46
N ASN A 177 -20.16 12.30 6.06
CA ASN A 177 -19.78 12.54 4.67
C ASN A 177 -18.28 12.36 4.44
N TYR A 178 -17.58 11.66 5.34
CA TYR A 178 -16.14 11.42 5.20
C TYR A 178 -15.76 9.99 5.55
N VAL A 179 -14.63 9.57 4.99
CA VAL A 179 -13.97 8.31 5.30
C VAL A 179 -12.66 8.61 6.01
N GLU A 180 -12.40 7.93 7.11
CA GLU A 180 -11.16 8.01 7.87
C GLU A 180 -10.15 6.98 7.34
N ASN A 181 -8.95 7.46 6.98
CA ASN A 181 -7.82 6.60 6.66
C ASN A 181 -7.15 6.17 7.96
N THR A 182 -7.12 4.86 8.22
CA THR A 182 -6.68 4.30 9.49
C THR A 182 -5.17 4.27 9.68
N ASP A 183 -4.40 4.62 8.65
CA ASP A 183 -2.94 4.53 8.64
C ASP A 183 -2.27 5.91 8.65
N GLN A 184 -3.05 6.98 8.46
CA GLN A 184 -2.55 8.35 8.38
C GLN A 184 -3.23 9.22 9.42
N MET A 185 -2.43 10.03 10.12
CA MET A 185 -2.91 11.01 11.08
C MET A 185 -2.81 12.42 10.52
N GLU A 186 -3.59 13.32 11.10
CA GLU A 186 -3.53 14.76 10.85
C GLU A 186 -3.87 15.53 12.12
N LEU A 187 -3.19 16.66 12.35
CA LEU A 187 -3.63 17.65 13.33
C LEU A 187 -4.56 18.62 12.63
N ALA A 188 -5.84 18.60 13.00
CA ALA A 188 -6.88 19.42 12.40
C ALA A 188 -7.25 20.60 13.31
N PHE A 189 -7.38 21.78 12.69
CA PHE A 189 -8.05 22.96 13.24
C PHE A 189 -9.37 23.15 12.51
N VAL A 190 -10.47 23.18 13.25
CA VAL A 190 -11.83 23.32 12.73
C VAL A 190 -12.50 24.53 13.36
N TRP A 191 -13.17 25.36 12.55
CA TRP A 191 -13.96 26.49 13.04
C TRP A 191 -15.14 26.76 12.10
N PRO A 192 -16.23 27.37 12.59
CA PRO A 192 -17.41 27.63 11.77
C PRO A 192 -17.08 28.55 10.59
N ALA A 193 -17.49 28.16 9.38
CA ALA A 193 -17.52 29.04 8.21
C ALA A 193 -18.86 29.77 8.16
N ASP A 194 -19.96 29.01 8.34
CA ASP A 194 -21.32 29.50 8.40
C ASP A 194 -22.17 28.57 9.30
N ALA A 195 -23.50 28.66 9.24
CA ALA A 195 -24.40 27.85 10.07
C ALA A 195 -24.42 26.35 9.74
N HIS A 196 -23.90 25.95 8.57
CA HIS A 196 -23.95 24.58 8.04
C HIS A 196 -22.58 24.03 7.64
N ASN A 197 -21.58 24.89 7.46
CA ASN A 197 -20.24 24.52 7.01
C ASN A 197 -19.16 24.93 8.01
N ASP A 198 -18.14 24.08 8.10
CA ASP A 198 -16.92 24.35 8.86
C ASP A 198 -15.73 24.60 7.91
N HIS A 199 -14.86 25.51 8.31
CA HIS A 199 -13.51 25.58 7.77
C HIS A 199 -12.63 24.56 8.47
N VAL A 200 -11.79 23.89 7.69
CA VAL A 200 -10.87 22.86 8.19
C VAL A 200 -9.49 23.10 7.58
N VAL A 201 -8.48 23.21 8.44
CA VAL A 201 -7.07 23.20 8.04
C VAL A 201 -6.36 22.10 8.79
N VAL A 202 -5.52 21.35 8.08
CA VAL A 202 -4.85 20.17 8.61
C VAL A 202 -3.34 20.26 8.44
N VAL A 203 -2.62 19.75 9.43
CA VAL A 203 -1.17 19.53 9.38
C VAL A 203 -0.92 18.02 9.24
N PRO A 204 -0.31 17.57 8.13
CA PRO A 204 0.01 16.16 7.93
C PRO A 204 0.94 15.60 9.01
N ASP A 205 0.76 14.33 9.36
CA ASP A 205 1.60 13.61 10.33
C ASP A 205 3.09 13.67 10.05
N ASP A 206 3.50 13.66 8.77
CA ASP A 206 4.92 13.74 8.38
C ASP A 206 5.59 15.04 8.86
N LEU A 207 4.86 16.16 8.87
CA LEU A 207 5.38 17.43 9.39
C LEU A 207 5.48 17.39 10.92
N LEU A 208 4.51 16.75 11.59
CA LEU A 208 4.55 16.55 13.03
C LEU A 208 5.73 15.67 13.45
N ARG A 209 6.02 14.61 12.69
CA ARG A 209 7.16 13.71 12.90
C ARG A 209 8.51 14.37 12.70
N GLN A 210 8.63 15.25 11.71
CA GLN A 210 9.87 15.99 11.45
C GLN A 210 10.23 16.92 12.62
N GLY A 211 9.22 17.42 13.33
CA GLY A 211 9.40 18.32 14.47
C GLY A 211 9.70 19.76 14.06
N GLY A 212 9.92 20.62 15.04
CA GLY A 212 10.29 22.03 14.82
C GLY A 212 9.11 22.91 14.42
N ALA A 213 9.42 24.03 13.76
CA ALA A 213 8.45 25.08 13.44
C ALA A 213 7.69 24.80 12.15
N ILE A 214 6.37 24.75 12.24
CA ILE A 214 5.43 24.58 11.13
C ILE A 214 4.69 25.90 10.95
N ARG A 215 4.87 26.50 9.77
CA ARG A 215 4.25 27.78 9.39
C ARG A 215 3.58 27.64 8.03
N HIS A 216 2.33 28.09 7.94
CA HIS A 216 1.59 28.12 6.69
C HIS A 216 0.55 29.24 6.73
N GLU A 217 0.25 29.88 5.60
CA GLU A 217 -0.71 31.00 5.54
C GLU A 217 -2.10 30.59 6.02
N ALA A 218 -2.56 29.39 5.61
CA ALA A 218 -3.85 28.85 5.99
C ALA A 218 -3.97 28.46 7.48
N LEU A 219 -2.86 28.26 8.20
CA LEU A 219 -2.94 27.91 9.62
C LEU A 219 -3.35 29.13 10.45
N PRO A 220 -4.23 28.96 11.46
CA PRO A 220 -4.61 30.05 12.35
C PRO A 220 -3.46 30.47 13.29
N VAL A 221 -2.51 29.56 13.54
CA VAL A 221 -1.37 29.75 14.45
C VAL A 221 -0.09 29.21 13.84
N ASP A 222 1.05 29.71 14.31
CA ASP A 222 2.34 29.04 14.11
C ASP A 222 2.47 27.91 15.14
N ILE A 223 3.01 26.76 14.72
CA ILE A 223 3.10 25.56 15.57
C ILE A 223 4.56 25.19 15.73
N ASP A 224 5.04 25.04 16.95
CA ASP A 224 6.33 24.42 17.25
C ASP A 224 6.10 23.05 17.86
N VAL A 225 6.54 21.99 17.17
CA VAL A 225 6.44 20.63 17.69
C VAL A 225 7.60 20.39 18.66
N VAL A 226 7.26 20.30 19.96
CA VAL A 226 8.21 20.13 21.06
C VAL A 226 8.65 18.68 21.18
N ARG A 227 7.68 17.76 21.09
CA ARG A 227 7.93 16.31 21.15
C ARG A 227 6.84 15.58 20.40
N TYR A 228 7.23 14.69 19.50
CA TYR A 228 6.34 13.75 18.83
C TYR A 228 6.60 12.34 19.34
N VAL A 229 5.54 11.59 19.61
CA VAL A 229 5.57 10.20 20.08
C VAL A 229 4.75 9.35 19.12
N ALA A 230 5.42 8.46 18.38
CA ALA A 230 4.81 7.72 17.27
C ALA A 230 3.75 6.70 17.71
N ASN A 231 3.89 6.14 18.90
CA ASN A 231 2.88 5.29 19.53
C ASN A 231 2.89 5.53 21.04
N SER A 232 1.70 5.64 21.63
CA SER A 232 1.56 6.00 23.04
C SER A 232 0.28 5.45 23.64
N THR A 233 0.23 5.44 24.96
CA THR A 233 -1.02 5.42 25.74
C THR A 233 -1.06 6.66 26.62
N LEU A 234 -2.25 6.96 27.15
CA LEU A 234 -2.45 8.05 28.10
C LEU A 234 -2.44 7.51 29.53
N THR A 235 -2.01 8.36 30.46
CA THR A 235 -2.17 8.19 31.91
C THR A 235 -2.72 9.46 32.53
N GLU A 236 -3.53 9.32 33.57
CA GLU A 236 -4.04 10.44 34.39
C GLU A 236 -2.98 10.91 35.41
N ASP A 237 -1.89 10.16 35.56
CA ASP A 237 -0.75 10.55 36.40
C ASP A 237 0.12 11.60 35.67
N ALA A 238 -0.38 12.83 35.60
CA ALA A 238 0.36 13.93 35.01
C ALA A 238 1.67 14.23 35.77
N PRO A 239 2.80 14.49 35.08
CA PRO A 239 4.03 14.92 35.70
C PRO A 239 3.82 16.15 36.57
N PRO A 240 4.63 16.35 37.62
CA PRO A 240 4.65 17.60 38.36
C PRO A 240 4.80 18.80 37.40
N PRO A 241 4.21 19.97 37.70
CA PRO A 241 4.21 21.13 36.79
C PRO A 241 5.60 21.54 36.26
N ALA A 242 6.66 21.34 37.06
CA ALA A 242 8.04 21.63 36.66
C ALA A 242 8.59 20.71 35.56
N GLN A 243 7.98 19.54 35.33
CA GLN A 243 8.38 18.55 34.34
C GLN A 243 7.31 18.35 33.25
N ASN A 244 6.11 18.91 33.44
CA ASN A 244 5.04 18.83 32.44
C ASN A 244 5.33 19.80 31.28
N LEU A 245 5.43 19.25 30.08
CA LEU A 245 5.63 20.04 28.86
C LEU A 245 4.38 20.85 28.51
N ALA A 246 3.18 20.37 28.87
CA ALA A 246 1.93 21.06 28.60
C ALA A 246 1.68 22.18 29.62
N THR A 247 1.23 23.32 29.12
CA THR A 247 0.85 24.49 29.92
C THR A 247 -0.64 24.83 29.79
N ARG A 248 -1.36 24.12 28.91
CA ARG A 248 -2.78 24.30 28.58
C ARG A 248 -3.40 22.96 28.13
N GLY A 249 -4.73 22.95 28.12
CA GLY A 249 -5.51 21.84 27.58
C GLY A 249 -5.43 20.56 28.42
N PHE A 250 -5.76 19.44 27.78
CA PHE A 250 -5.85 18.14 28.46
C PHE A 250 -4.48 17.65 28.99
N GLY A 251 -3.37 18.15 28.43
CA GLY A 251 -2.03 17.81 28.90
C GLY A 251 -1.70 18.25 30.32
N LEU A 252 -2.54 19.08 30.96
CA LEU A 252 -2.39 19.44 32.38
C LEU A 252 -2.80 18.31 33.33
N GLU A 253 -3.74 17.47 32.91
CA GLU A 253 -4.33 16.37 33.69
C GLU A 253 -3.97 15.00 33.12
N THR A 254 -3.38 14.97 31.92
CA THR A 254 -3.04 13.74 31.22
C THR A 254 -1.62 13.79 30.71
N ALA A 255 -0.94 12.64 30.70
CA ALA A 255 0.40 12.51 30.17
C ALA A 255 0.54 11.35 29.20
N VAL A 256 1.61 11.43 28.41
CA VAL A 256 1.96 10.44 27.38
C VAL A 256 2.91 9.42 27.95
N LEU A 257 2.51 8.15 27.88
CA LEU A 257 3.38 7.01 28.08
C LEU A 257 3.73 6.41 26.71
N GLU A 258 4.98 6.58 26.31
CA GLU A 258 5.50 6.06 25.04
C GLU A 258 5.40 4.54 24.98
N GLN A 259 4.89 4.03 23.87
CA GLN A 259 4.76 2.60 23.59
C GLN A 259 5.66 2.23 22.41
N PRO A 260 6.22 1.02 22.40
CA PRO A 260 6.86 0.49 21.20
C PRO A 260 5.86 0.50 20.03
N PRO A 261 6.28 0.83 18.80
CA PRO A 261 5.44 0.69 17.62
C PRO A 261 4.89 -0.73 17.49
N GLY A 262 3.63 -0.85 17.07
CA GLY A 262 2.91 -2.11 16.95
C GLY A 262 3.60 -3.07 15.97
N ARG A 263 3.64 -4.35 16.33
CA ARG A 263 4.29 -5.38 15.51
C ARG A 263 3.50 -5.75 14.24
N GLY A 264 2.28 -5.23 14.07
CA GLY A 264 1.39 -5.51 12.92
C GLY A 264 0.83 -6.94 12.86
N VAL A 265 1.23 -7.80 13.79
CA VAL A 265 0.72 -9.17 14.02
C VAL A 265 0.23 -9.36 15.46
N ASP A 266 -0.07 -8.26 16.16
CA ASP A 266 -0.65 -8.32 17.50
C ASP A 266 -2.03 -8.99 17.41
N ALA A 267 -2.30 -9.97 18.29
CA ALA A 267 -3.57 -10.69 18.34
C ALA A 267 -4.77 -9.74 18.53
N ASN A 268 -4.54 -8.56 19.11
CA ASN A 268 -5.55 -7.53 19.31
C ASN A 268 -5.57 -6.46 18.20
N GLN A 269 -4.79 -6.61 17.13
CA GLN A 269 -4.66 -5.66 16.02
C GLN A 269 -4.45 -4.20 16.49
N LYS A 270 -3.66 -4.01 17.55
CA LYS A 270 -3.43 -2.68 18.12
C LYS A 270 -2.79 -1.78 17.08
N ARG A 271 -3.41 -0.62 16.86
CA ARG A 271 -2.91 0.44 15.99
C ARG A 271 -1.97 1.35 16.78
N ASP A 272 -1.02 1.95 16.07
CA ASP A 272 -0.18 2.98 16.65
C ASP A 272 -1.01 4.24 16.88
N MET A 273 -1.02 4.71 18.12
CA MET A 273 -1.80 5.87 18.54
C MET A 273 -0.83 6.98 18.96
N PRO A 274 -0.49 7.91 18.05
CA PRO A 274 0.49 8.92 18.32
C PRO A 274 -0.05 10.02 19.23
N SER A 275 0.91 10.69 19.86
CA SER A 275 0.68 11.91 20.63
C SER A 275 1.80 12.91 20.37
N ALA A 276 1.52 14.20 20.53
CA ALA A 276 2.53 15.25 20.40
C ALA A 276 2.31 16.36 21.42
N TYR A 277 3.41 16.94 21.90
CA TYR A 277 3.40 18.22 22.59
C TYR A 277 3.70 19.30 21.58
N ILE A 278 2.78 20.23 21.41
CA ILE A 278 2.87 21.32 20.43
C ILE A 278 2.69 22.66 21.14
N THR A 279 3.60 23.60 20.88
CA THR A 279 3.47 24.99 21.31
C THR A 279 2.79 25.78 20.20
N LEU A 280 1.71 26.47 20.54
CA LEU A 280 1.01 27.36 19.62
C LEU A 280 1.50 28.78 19.80
N LYS A 281 1.70 29.49 18.69
CA LYS A 281 2.13 30.90 18.67
C LYS A 281 1.18 31.71 17.81
N ASP A 282 0.81 32.88 18.32
CA ASP A 282 0.04 33.85 17.57
C ASP A 282 0.88 34.41 16.41
N LYS A 283 0.33 34.40 15.20
CA LYS A 283 1.08 34.78 13.98
C LYS A 283 1.36 36.28 13.89
N LYS A 284 0.52 37.12 14.50
CA LYS A 284 0.60 38.58 14.40
C LYS A 284 1.56 39.14 15.44
N THR A 285 1.49 38.62 16.66
CA THR A 285 2.23 39.13 17.82
C THR A 285 3.47 38.30 18.14
N GLY A 286 3.54 37.05 17.66
CA GLY A 286 4.58 36.09 18.03
C GLY A 286 4.45 35.57 19.47
N GLN A 287 3.36 35.93 20.17
CA GLN A 287 3.14 35.52 21.56
C GLN A 287 2.84 34.03 21.63
N GLY A 288 3.46 33.33 22.60
CA GLY A 288 3.13 31.93 22.89
C GLY A 288 1.75 31.80 23.52
N LEU A 289 0.85 31.06 22.86
CA LEU A 289 -0.51 30.75 23.33
C LEU A 289 -0.54 29.54 24.28
N GLY A 290 0.60 28.85 24.42
CA GLY A 290 0.81 27.74 25.35
C GLY A 290 1.20 26.45 24.63
N THR A 291 1.62 25.47 25.42
CA THR A 291 1.93 24.11 24.95
C THR A 291 0.79 23.18 25.29
N TYR A 292 0.32 22.45 24.29
CA TYR A 292 -0.79 21.51 24.36
C TYR A 292 -0.29 20.10 24.11
N LEU A 293 -0.82 19.14 24.86
CA LEU A 293 -0.76 17.74 24.48
C LEU A 293 -1.90 17.49 23.48
N VAL A 294 -1.58 16.97 22.29
CA VAL A 294 -2.54 16.42 21.34
C VAL A 294 -2.33 14.92 21.22
N SER A 295 -3.41 14.14 21.14
CA SER A 295 -3.33 12.68 21.12
C SER A 295 -4.45 12.08 20.29
N ALA A 296 -4.15 11.03 19.54
CA ALA A 296 -5.15 10.25 18.81
C ALA A 296 -6.16 9.53 19.74
N TRP A 297 -5.86 9.44 21.04
CA TRP A 297 -6.76 8.89 22.05
C TRP A 297 -7.84 9.87 22.51
N PHE A 298 -7.68 11.17 22.24
CA PHE A 298 -8.69 12.15 22.62
C PHE A 298 -9.90 12.04 21.69
N SER A 299 -11.05 11.68 22.26
CA SER A 299 -12.32 11.55 21.55
C SER A 299 -13.06 12.89 21.35
N VAL A 300 -12.58 13.95 22.00
CA VAL A 300 -13.14 15.30 21.91
C VAL A 300 -12.06 16.30 21.51
N PRO A 301 -12.39 17.31 20.68
CA PRO A 301 -11.44 18.34 20.30
C PRO A 301 -11.13 19.28 21.46
N GLN A 302 -9.89 19.77 21.49
CA GLN A 302 -9.47 20.81 22.42
C GLN A 302 -9.79 22.19 21.84
N LYS A 303 -10.33 23.08 22.67
CA LYS A 303 -10.61 24.45 22.25
C LYS A 303 -9.36 25.32 22.36
N VAL A 304 -9.11 26.10 21.32
CA VAL A 304 -8.03 27.10 21.28
C VAL A 304 -8.64 28.42 20.80
N GLU A 305 -8.45 29.49 21.55
CA GLU A 305 -8.93 30.82 21.15
C GLU A 305 -7.77 31.61 20.53
N VAL A 306 -8.00 32.15 19.34
CA VAL A 306 -7.04 32.98 18.60
C VAL A 306 -7.81 34.13 17.99
N ASP A 307 -7.39 35.37 18.24
CA ASP A 307 -8.06 36.59 17.73
C ASP A 307 -9.59 36.62 18.00
N GLY A 308 -10.05 36.07 19.13
CA GLY A 308 -11.47 36.00 19.49
C GLY A 308 -12.29 34.93 18.76
N THR A 309 -11.65 34.12 17.90
CA THR A 309 -12.27 32.96 17.24
C THR A 309 -11.90 31.68 18.00
N ALA A 310 -12.90 30.84 18.29
CA ALA A 310 -12.70 29.56 18.95
C ALA A 310 -12.48 28.44 17.91
N TYR A 311 -11.29 27.87 17.93
CA TYR A 311 -10.88 26.75 17.08
C TYR A 311 -10.98 25.44 17.84
N GLN A 312 -11.41 24.40 17.16
CA GLN A 312 -11.37 23.02 17.63
C GLN A 312 -10.12 22.33 17.08
N MET A 313 -9.22 21.93 17.97
CA MET A 313 -7.96 21.27 17.67
C MET A 313 -8.02 19.78 18.02
N SER A 314 -7.69 18.91 17.06
CA SER A 314 -7.68 17.46 17.28
C SER A 314 -6.59 16.77 16.47
N LEU A 315 -5.89 15.82 17.09
CA LEU A 315 -5.06 14.85 16.37
C LEU A 315 -5.95 13.65 16.04
N ARG A 316 -6.23 13.43 14.77
CA ARG A 316 -7.23 12.45 14.31
C ARG A 316 -6.75 11.70 13.08
N PHE A 317 -7.43 10.60 12.75
CA PHE A 317 -7.25 9.93 11.46
C PHE A 317 -7.57 10.87 10.31
N ARG A 318 -6.76 10.79 9.25
CA ARG A 318 -6.92 11.62 8.07
C ARG A 318 -8.30 11.41 7.46
N ARG A 319 -9.06 12.49 7.31
CA ARG A 319 -10.39 12.43 6.71
C ARG A 319 -10.34 12.75 5.23
N SER A 320 -11.06 11.96 4.45
CA SER A 320 -11.34 12.23 3.04
C SER A 320 -12.84 12.45 2.90
N TYR A 321 -13.26 13.69 2.66
CA TYR A 321 -14.66 14.05 2.50
C TYR A 321 -15.22 13.56 1.15
N ARG A 322 -16.54 13.44 1.08
CA ARG A 322 -17.31 12.99 -0.07
C ARG A 322 -18.40 14.02 -0.39
N PRO A 323 -18.85 14.12 -1.66
CA PRO A 323 -19.93 15.02 -2.07
C PRO A 323 -21.32 14.53 -1.66
N PHE A 324 -21.42 13.39 -0.98
CA PHE A 324 -22.65 12.78 -0.48
C PHE A 324 -22.55 12.52 1.02
N THR A 325 -23.71 12.44 1.66
CA THR A 325 -23.87 12.20 3.09
C THR A 325 -24.67 10.93 3.32
N PHE A 326 -24.19 10.08 4.22
CA PHE A 326 -24.97 8.95 4.72
C PHE A 326 -25.54 9.29 6.09
N HIS A 327 -26.85 9.16 6.25
CA HIS A 327 -27.53 9.25 7.53
C HIS A 327 -27.89 7.85 8.00
N LEU A 328 -27.49 7.47 9.21
CA LEU A 328 -27.87 6.17 9.77
C LEU A 328 -29.26 6.29 10.40
N LYS A 329 -30.25 5.66 9.77
CA LYS A 329 -31.64 5.65 10.26
C LYS A 329 -31.88 4.57 11.28
N GLU A 330 -31.30 3.40 11.05
CA GLU A 330 -31.53 2.25 11.89
C GLU A 330 -30.31 1.32 11.86
N LEU A 331 -29.94 0.80 13.03
CA LEU A 331 -28.95 -0.24 13.17
C LEU A 331 -29.63 -1.50 13.67
N ARG A 332 -29.59 -2.57 12.88
CA ARG A 332 -30.13 -3.87 13.24
C ARG A 332 -28.98 -4.81 13.53
N TYR A 333 -28.95 -5.45 14.69
CA TYR A 333 -27.95 -6.46 14.98
C TYR A 333 -28.47 -7.54 15.94
N GLU A 334 -28.01 -8.77 15.73
CA GLU A 334 -28.20 -9.89 16.66
C GLU A 334 -26.86 -10.27 17.28
N THR A 335 -26.84 -10.55 18.58
CA THR A 335 -25.63 -11.01 19.29
C THR A 335 -25.63 -12.52 19.46
N HIS A 336 -24.46 -13.15 19.51
CA HIS A 336 -24.38 -14.56 19.92
C HIS A 336 -24.87 -14.73 21.37
N HIS A 337 -25.62 -15.80 21.63
CA HIS A 337 -26.12 -16.11 22.97
C HIS A 337 -25.01 -16.10 24.02
N GLY A 338 -25.21 -15.31 25.08
CA GLY A 338 -24.24 -15.19 26.18
C GLY A 338 -23.02 -14.31 25.88
N THR A 339 -22.98 -13.60 24.75
CA THR A 339 -21.89 -12.66 24.41
C THR A 339 -22.44 -11.32 23.90
N SER A 340 -21.59 -10.30 23.86
CA SER A 340 -21.86 -9.03 23.18
C SER A 340 -21.38 -9.02 21.71
N LEU A 341 -20.91 -10.16 21.19
CA LEU A 341 -20.39 -10.24 19.83
C LEU A 341 -21.55 -10.27 18.83
N ALA A 342 -21.57 -9.31 17.90
CA ALA A 342 -22.55 -9.27 16.83
C ALA A 342 -22.35 -10.44 15.86
N LYS A 343 -23.42 -11.20 15.64
CA LYS A 343 -23.50 -12.34 14.72
C LYS A 343 -23.92 -11.89 13.32
N GLU A 344 -24.97 -11.07 13.26
CA GLU A 344 -25.54 -10.51 12.04
C GLU A 344 -25.86 -9.05 12.32
N TYR A 345 -25.52 -8.18 11.37
CA TYR A 345 -25.79 -6.75 11.51
C TYR A 345 -26.01 -6.08 10.16
N ALA A 346 -26.89 -5.07 10.16
CA ALA A 346 -27.32 -4.31 9.01
C ALA A 346 -27.53 -2.85 9.39
N SER A 347 -27.20 -1.95 8.48
CA SER A 347 -27.40 -0.52 8.62
C SER A 347 -28.36 -0.04 7.55
N VAL A 348 -29.47 0.54 7.98
CA VAL A 348 -30.40 1.25 7.11
C VAL A 348 -29.90 2.68 7.02
N ILE A 349 -29.41 3.06 5.84
CA ILE A 349 -28.84 4.38 5.60
C ILE A 349 -29.68 5.15 4.59
N GLN A 350 -29.88 6.45 4.85
CA GLN A 350 -30.37 7.39 3.85
C GLN A 350 -29.16 8.03 3.17
N VAL A 351 -29.06 7.83 1.86
CA VAL A 351 -28.05 8.44 1.00
C VAL A 351 -28.59 9.75 0.48
N ILE A 352 -27.88 10.85 0.75
CA ILE A 352 -28.19 12.18 0.25
C ILE A 352 -27.02 12.66 -0.60
N ASP A 353 -27.24 12.79 -1.92
CA ASP A 353 -26.27 13.32 -2.89
C ASP A 353 -26.92 14.45 -3.69
N PRO A 354 -26.68 15.72 -3.29
CA PRO A 354 -27.25 16.87 -3.96
C PRO A 354 -26.77 17.06 -5.41
N GLU A 355 -25.55 16.61 -5.74
CA GLU A 355 -24.99 16.74 -7.09
C GLU A 355 -25.73 15.85 -8.09
N HIS A 356 -26.20 14.70 -7.64
CA HIS A 356 -26.94 13.73 -8.45
C HIS A 356 -28.46 13.76 -8.22
N GLY A 357 -28.93 14.62 -7.30
CA GLY A 357 -30.35 14.73 -6.95
C GLY A 357 -30.90 13.46 -6.29
N GLU A 358 -30.06 12.75 -5.54
CA GLU A 358 -30.40 11.47 -4.93
C GLU A 358 -30.74 11.63 -3.45
N ASP A 359 -31.90 11.13 -3.06
CA ASP A 359 -32.31 10.94 -1.68
C ASP A 359 -33.04 9.61 -1.60
N ARG A 360 -32.38 8.57 -1.08
CA ARG A 360 -32.98 7.25 -0.93
C ARG A 360 -32.45 6.48 0.26
N GLU A 361 -33.28 5.58 0.74
CA GLU A 361 -32.89 4.59 1.74
C GLU A 361 -32.28 3.34 1.09
N VAL A 362 -31.24 2.81 1.70
CA VAL A 362 -30.61 1.54 1.33
C VAL A 362 -30.10 0.81 2.56
N THR A 363 -30.20 -0.52 2.53
CA THR A 363 -29.69 -1.36 3.61
C THR A 363 -28.34 -1.95 3.22
N ILE A 364 -27.31 -1.70 4.03
CA ILE A 364 -25.99 -2.33 3.92
C ILE A 364 -25.89 -3.41 5.00
N TYR A 365 -25.68 -4.65 4.59
CA TYR A 365 -25.56 -5.78 5.50
C TYR A 365 -24.45 -6.74 5.04
N MET A 366 -24.16 -7.75 5.87
CA MET A 366 -23.06 -8.68 5.63
C MET A 366 -23.17 -9.35 4.24
N ASN A 367 -22.09 -9.32 3.47
CA ASN A 367 -22.00 -9.82 2.09
C ASN A 367 -22.90 -9.11 1.06
N HIS A 368 -23.56 -8.00 1.43
CA HIS A 368 -24.37 -7.20 0.53
C HIS A 368 -23.98 -5.71 0.62
N PRO A 369 -22.84 -5.35 0.01
CA PRO A 369 -22.32 -3.99 0.07
C PRO A 369 -23.13 -3.02 -0.79
N LEU A 370 -22.98 -1.73 -0.48
CA LEU A 370 -23.44 -0.65 -1.35
C LEU A 370 -22.30 -0.24 -2.29
N TYR A 371 -22.57 -0.23 -3.59
CA TYR A 371 -21.69 0.39 -4.58
C TYR A 371 -22.18 1.80 -4.85
N TYR A 372 -21.34 2.80 -4.59
CA TYR A 372 -21.72 4.21 -4.75
C TYR A 372 -20.52 5.09 -5.12
N GLN A 373 -20.68 5.95 -6.12
CA GLN A 373 -19.64 6.91 -6.58
C GLN A 373 -18.24 6.29 -6.81
N GLY A 374 -18.19 5.05 -7.32
CA GLY A 374 -16.94 4.33 -7.59
C GLY A 374 -16.27 3.71 -6.37
N GLU A 375 -16.94 3.71 -5.23
CA GLU A 375 -16.54 3.04 -3.99
C GLU A 375 -17.51 1.93 -3.62
N THR A 376 -17.02 0.99 -2.82
CA THR A 376 -17.83 -0.07 -2.23
C THR A 376 -17.82 0.08 -0.72
N PHE A 377 -19.02 0.17 -0.13
CA PHE A 377 -19.24 0.29 1.30
C PHE A 377 -19.69 -1.06 1.85
N TYR A 378 -18.82 -1.69 2.62
CA TYR A 378 -19.08 -2.96 3.30
C TYR A 378 -19.47 -2.69 4.74
N GLN A 379 -20.46 -3.44 5.22
CA GLN A 379 -20.78 -3.49 6.63
C GLN A 379 -19.63 -4.19 7.38
N ALA A 380 -18.91 -3.47 8.25
CA ALA A 380 -17.65 -3.94 8.84
C ALA A 380 -17.73 -4.19 10.34
N ASN A 381 -18.42 -3.34 11.10
CA ASN A 381 -18.67 -3.56 12.53
C ASN A 381 -19.87 -2.77 13.08
N VAL A 382 -20.27 -3.18 14.28
CA VAL A 382 -21.18 -2.45 15.16
C VAL A 382 -20.44 -2.16 16.46
N ASN A 383 -20.43 -0.88 16.86
CA ASN A 383 -19.83 -0.45 18.13
C ASN A 383 -20.93 0.08 19.04
N VAL A 384 -21.21 -0.64 20.11
CA VAL A 384 -22.14 -0.23 21.17
C VAL A 384 -21.32 0.27 22.36
N THR A 385 -21.45 1.55 22.66
CA THR A 385 -20.72 2.19 23.76
C THR A 385 -21.69 2.91 24.69
N LYS A 386 -21.21 3.38 25.86
CA LYS A 386 -22.02 4.26 26.73
C LYS A 386 -22.44 5.56 26.03
N ALA A 387 -21.72 5.98 24.99
CA ALA A 387 -21.99 7.20 24.24
C ALA A 387 -23.04 7.01 23.13
N GLY A 388 -23.42 5.76 22.83
CA GLY A 388 -24.37 5.44 21.77
C GLY A 388 -23.94 4.24 20.92
N GLU A 389 -24.76 3.96 19.92
CA GLU A 389 -24.56 2.91 18.93
C GLU A 389 -24.03 3.50 17.62
N PHE A 390 -23.07 2.82 17.03
CA PHE A 390 -22.40 3.24 15.80
C PHE A 390 -22.28 2.07 14.82
N THR A 391 -22.45 2.36 13.52
CA THR A 391 -21.98 1.46 12.46
C THR A 391 -20.60 1.91 11.99
N GLY A 392 -19.72 0.95 11.69
CA GLY A 392 -18.54 1.18 10.88
C GLY A 392 -18.72 0.53 9.52
N LEU A 393 -18.69 1.37 8.48
CA LEU A 393 -18.67 0.94 7.09
C LEU A 393 -17.24 0.99 6.58
N GLN A 394 -16.74 -0.11 6.02
CA GLN A 394 -15.47 -0.11 5.29
C GLN A 394 -15.72 0.41 3.89
N ALA A 395 -15.07 1.53 3.54
CA ALA A 395 -15.13 2.13 2.21
C ALA A 395 -13.90 1.73 1.41
N VAL A 396 -14.10 1.14 0.24
CA VAL A 396 -13.03 0.64 -0.63
C VAL A 396 -13.18 1.21 -2.02
N ARG A 397 -12.13 1.89 -2.51
CA ARG A 397 -11.99 2.25 -3.92
C ARG A 397 -10.85 1.43 -4.52
N ASN A 398 -11.19 0.42 -5.32
CA ASN A 398 -10.20 -0.42 -5.96
C ASN A 398 -10.36 -0.41 -7.50
N PRO A 399 -9.53 0.31 -8.27
CA PRO A 399 -9.61 0.30 -9.72
C PRO A 399 -9.24 -1.07 -10.35
N GLY A 400 -8.54 -1.93 -9.62
CA GLY A 400 -8.15 -3.27 -10.04
C GLY A 400 -9.19 -4.35 -9.76
N TRP A 401 -10.36 -4.02 -9.21
CA TRP A 401 -11.36 -5.01 -8.76
C TRP A 401 -11.79 -6.04 -9.81
N PRO A 402 -11.86 -5.76 -11.13
CA PRO A 402 -12.26 -6.77 -12.12
C PRO A 402 -11.15 -7.77 -12.43
N ILE A 403 -9.88 -7.41 -12.18
CA ILE A 403 -8.72 -8.16 -12.64
C ILE A 403 -8.69 -9.59 -12.09
N PRO A 404 -8.92 -9.83 -10.77
CA PRO A 404 -8.99 -11.18 -10.22
C PRO A 404 -10.08 -12.04 -10.89
N TYR A 405 -11.25 -11.46 -11.19
CA TYR A 405 -12.34 -12.20 -11.86
C TYR A 405 -11.91 -12.65 -13.25
N VAL A 406 -11.37 -11.74 -14.06
CA VAL A 406 -10.89 -12.07 -15.41
C VAL A 406 -9.75 -13.10 -15.36
N ALA A 407 -8.81 -12.93 -14.43
CA ALA A 407 -7.70 -13.86 -14.22
C ALA A 407 -8.20 -15.27 -13.87
N CYS A 408 -9.11 -15.39 -12.90
CA CYS A 408 -9.71 -16.67 -12.51
C CYS A 408 -10.49 -17.32 -13.64
N THR A 409 -11.24 -16.55 -14.43
CA THR A 409 -11.93 -17.07 -15.63
C THR A 409 -10.95 -17.60 -16.66
N LEU A 410 -9.84 -16.89 -16.92
CA LEU A 410 -8.79 -17.35 -17.84
C LEU A 410 -8.10 -18.63 -17.35
N VAL A 411 -7.81 -18.72 -16.05
CA VAL A 411 -7.22 -19.90 -15.43
C VAL A 411 -8.17 -21.11 -15.56
N SER A 412 -9.43 -20.95 -15.13
CA SER A 412 -10.43 -22.01 -15.20
C SER A 412 -10.71 -22.45 -16.65
N GLY A 413 -10.89 -21.50 -17.57
CA GLY A 413 -11.08 -21.78 -18.99
C GLY A 413 -9.85 -22.43 -19.64
N GLY A 414 -8.65 -21.98 -19.28
CA GLY A 414 -7.39 -22.56 -19.72
C GLY A 414 -7.23 -24.01 -19.25
N MET A 415 -7.61 -24.30 -18.00
CA MET A 415 -7.61 -25.65 -17.44
C MET A 415 -8.60 -26.56 -18.15
N ALA A 416 -9.84 -26.10 -18.35
CA ALA A 416 -10.86 -26.85 -19.08
C ALA A 416 -10.43 -27.14 -20.53
N LEU A 417 -9.91 -26.14 -21.24
CA LEU A 417 -9.40 -26.31 -22.60
C LEU A 417 -8.21 -27.28 -22.64
N HIS A 418 -7.29 -27.17 -21.69
CA HIS A 418 -6.14 -28.08 -21.59
C HIS A 418 -6.61 -29.53 -21.41
N PHE A 419 -7.52 -29.77 -20.47
CA PHE A 419 -8.12 -31.08 -20.24
C PHE A 419 -8.82 -31.64 -21.48
N LEU A 420 -9.68 -30.85 -22.13
CA LEU A 420 -10.43 -31.27 -23.32
C LEU A 420 -9.51 -31.61 -24.50
N LEU A 421 -8.43 -30.85 -24.71
CA LEU A 421 -7.43 -31.14 -25.74
C LEU A 421 -6.72 -32.47 -25.48
N HIS A 422 -6.31 -32.72 -24.23
CA HIS A 422 -5.69 -33.98 -23.83
C HIS A 422 -6.65 -35.17 -23.94
N LEU A 423 -7.90 -35.00 -23.51
CA LEU A 423 -8.94 -36.03 -23.61
C LEU A 423 -9.22 -36.39 -25.07
N ARG A 424 -9.38 -35.39 -25.95
CA ARG A 424 -9.58 -35.63 -27.39
C ARG A 424 -8.41 -36.39 -28.01
N ASP A 425 -7.18 -35.99 -27.69
CA ASP A 425 -5.98 -36.63 -28.22
C ASP A 425 -5.84 -38.08 -27.68
N PHE A 426 -6.25 -38.34 -26.44
CA PHE A 426 -6.34 -39.70 -25.87
C PHE A 426 -7.39 -40.56 -26.59
N LEU A 427 -8.62 -40.03 -26.75
CA LEU A 427 -9.71 -40.74 -27.43
C LEU A 427 -9.35 -41.08 -28.89
N ARG A 428 -8.72 -40.15 -29.61
CA ARG A 428 -8.23 -40.40 -30.98
C ARG A 428 -7.22 -41.54 -31.04
N ARG A 429 -6.29 -41.62 -30.08
CA ARG A 429 -5.31 -42.72 -30.04
C ARG A 429 -5.98 -44.08 -29.77
N LYS A 430 -7.02 -44.10 -28.92
CA LYS A 430 -7.76 -45.32 -28.57
C LYS A 430 -8.68 -45.83 -29.69
N VAL A 431 -9.18 -44.95 -30.56
CA VAL A 431 -9.98 -45.33 -31.74
C VAL A 431 -9.11 -45.82 -32.90
N LEU A 432 -7.83 -45.42 -32.93
CA LEU A 432 -6.85 -45.83 -33.96
C LEU A 432 -6.03 -47.07 -33.57
N SER A 433 -6.13 -47.54 -32.32
CA SER A 433 -5.62 -48.83 -31.83
C SER A 433 -6.73 -49.86 -31.84
#